data_AF-A0A2S5WWR4-F1
#
_entry.id   AF-A0A2S5WWR4-F1
#
_cell.length_a   1.000
_cell.length_b   1.000
_cell.length_c   1.000
_cell.angle_alpha   90.00
_cell.angle_beta   90.00
_cell.angle_gamma   90.00
#
_symmetry.space_group_name_H-M   'P 1'
#
loop_
_entity.id
_entity.type
_entity.pdbx_description
1 polymer ?
#
loop_
_entity_poly.entity_id
_entity_poly.type
_entity_poly.pdbx_seq_one_letter_code
_entity_poly.pdbx_strand_id
1 'polypeptide(L)'
;MTISLIDSASAMARVLDETPHKRADLVREMWAPMAGMYHFIPDQLDMASIHRQNFGFDWEKSSDQLREGLQMLVDAAAWTRVAEALEAGAAALTAADPSVFVPDLTVLLLLGDPTSEHFLNEVQGLSGFGGISGFIAITVWPTQRVLDRLEAIAVHELHHNIRYSPGGIAWNPATVTVGEHVISEGLADTFATELYGGAGHTHFVTDATRSDDQVLAKVATGLEITGMQEFAGWVLGDATARLMGGSPVGLPTGAGYAAGARIVAAYVEATGTTAAQNVRTPAAEILLRALPRLGLAGSERS
;
A
#
# COMPACT_ATOMS: atom_id res chain seq x y z
N MET A 1 20.59 -7.74 0.63
CA MET A 1 19.50 -6.93 1.19
C MET A 1 19.74 -6.76 2.67
N THR A 2 19.69 -5.52 3.13
CA THR A 2 19.58 -5.13 4.54
C THR A 2 18.22 -4.46 4.73
N ILE A 3 17.52 -4.77 5.82
CA ILE A 3 16.29 -4.07 6.21
C ILE A 3 16.63 -3.15 7.39
N SER A 4 16.56 -1.85 7.15
CA SER A 4 16.75 -0.79 8.14
C SER A 4 15.39 -0.31 8.60
N LEU A 5 14.86 -0.94 9.66
CA LEU A 5 13.64 -0.50 10.30
C LEU A 5 13.94 0.67 11.25
N ILE A 6 13.32 1.82 11.00
CA ILE A 6 13.47 3.00 11.84
C ILE A 6 12.85 2.71 13.22
N ASP A 7 13.57 3.06 14.30
CA ASP A 7 13.03 3.03 15.67
C ASP A 7 12.03 4.18 15.90
N SER A 8 10.93 4.11 15.16
CA SER A 8 9.84 5.06 15.23
C SER A 8 9.02 4.87 16.50
N ALA A 9 9.10 3.73 17.20
CA ALA A 9 8.48 3.57 18.51
C ALA A 9 9.04 4.59 19.52
N SER A 10 10.37 4.58 19.69
CA SER A 10 11.04 5.54 20.57
C SER A 10 10.90 6.97 20.08
N ALA A 11 10.95 7.19 18.76
CA ALA A 11 10.77 8.53 18.19
C ALA A 11 9.37 9.10 18.45
N MET A 12 8.31 8.31 18.24
CA MET A 12 6.93 8.73 18.51
C MET A 12 6.69 8.97 20.00
N ALA A 13 7.23 8.12 20.89
CA ALA A 13 7.15 8.34 22.33
C ALA A 13 7.77 9.69 22.72
N ARG A 14 8.96 10.01 22.19
CA ARG A 14 9.63 11.30 22.38
C ARG A 14 8.77 12.48 21.89
N VAL A 15 8.13 12.35 20.73
CA VAL A 15 7.21 13.40 20.22
C VAL A 15 6.05 13.63 21.18
N LEU A 16 5.43 12.56 21.69
CA LEU A 16 4.27 12.66 22.59
C LEU A 16 4.64 13.25 23.96
N ASP A 17 5.85 12.96 24.47
CA ASP A 17 6.33 13.43 25.77
C ASP A 17 6.89 14.85 25.77
N GLU A 18 7.29 15.37 24.61
CA GLU A 18 7.94 16.67 24.53
C GLU A 18 6.94 17.83 24.57
N THR A 19 7.45 19.01 24.91
CA THR A 19 6.72 20.29 24.86
C THR A 19 6.23 20.62 23.44
N PRO A 20 4.99 21.16 23.28
CA PRO A 20 4.34 21.30 21.96
C PRO A 20 5.17 21.99 20.87
N HIS A 21 5.92 23.04 21.23
CA HIS A 21 6.69 23.84 20.27
C HIS A 21 7.89 23.11 19.65
N LYS A 22 8.34 21.98 20.21
CA LYS A 22 9.45 21.17 19.67
C LYS A 22 9.00 19.92 18.91
N ARG A 23 7.72 19.55 19.02
CA ARG A 23 7.20 18.28 18.48
C ARG A 23 7.32 18.19 16.97
N ALA A 24 7.08 19.31 16.26
CA ALA A 24 7.21 19.35 14.81
C ALA A 24 8.64 19.01 14.34
N ASP A 25 9.67 19.49 15.06
CA ASP A 25 11.06 19.19 14.72
C ASP A 25 11.40 17.72 14.99
N LEU A 26 10.90 17.15 16.08
CA LEU A 26 11.03 15.71 16.35
C LEU A 26 10.33 14.83 15.30
N VAL A 27 9.18 15.27 14.77
CA VAL A 27 8.52 14.59 13.64
C VAL A 27 9.38 14.65 12.39
N ARG A 28 10.01 15.80 12.10
CA ARG A 28 10.95 15.93 10.97
C ARG A 28 12.17 15.04 11.14
N GLU A 29 12.75 14.96 12.34
CA GLU A 29 13.86 14.06 12.65
C GLU A 29 13.49 12.60 12.42
N MET A 30 12.31 12.17 12.88
CA MET A 30 11.82 10.79 12.69
C MET A 30 11.69 10.41 11.20
N TRP A 31 11.21 11.34 10.37
CA TRP A 31 11.04 11.14 8.94
C TRP A 31 12.32 11.39 8.11
N ALA A 32 13.34 12.02 8.67
CA ALA A 32 14.56 12.39 7.94
C ALA A 32 15.22 11.22 7.16
N PRO A 33 15.28 9.98 7.68
CA PRO A 33 15.82 8.85 6.91
C PRO A 33 15.02 8.51 5.64
N MET A 34 13.75 8.92 5.57
CA MET A 34 12.87 8.70 4.41
C MET A 34 13.03 9.78 3.33
N ALA A 35 13.89 10.79 3.51
CA ALA A 35 14.03 11.90 2.55
C ALA A 35 14.37 11.43 1.13
N GLY A 36 15.09 10.31 1.00
CA GLY A 36 15.41 9.69 -0.29
C GLY A 36 14.18 9.23 -1.07
N MET A 37 13.07 8.92 -0.42
CA MET A 37 11.80 8.56 -1.06
C MET A 37 11.26 9.69 -1.95
N TYR A 38 11.64 10.95 -1.68
CA TYR A 38 11.12 12.14 -2.35
C TYR A 38 12.12 12.77 -3.33
N HIS A 39 13.15 12.02 -3.75
CA HIS A 39 14.25 12.53 -4.58
C HIS A 39 13.84 13.17 -5.92
N PHE A 40 12.62 12.92 -6.39
CA PHE A 40 12.06 13.46 -7.64
C PHE A 40 11.33 14.79 -7.48
N ILE A 41 11.13 15.28 -6.25
CA ILE A 41 10.48 16.56 -5.98
C ILE A 41 11.57 17.64 -5.87
N PRO A 42 11.53 18.70 -6.70
CA PRO A 42 12.61 19.68 -6.80
C PRO A 42 12.74 20.59 -5.57
N ASP A 43 11.66 20.78 -4.81
CA ASP A 43 11.64 21.57 -3.57
C ASP A 43 11.79 20.67 -2.34
N GLN A 44 12.45 21.17 -1.28
CA GLN A 44 12.50 20.44 -0.01
C GLN A 44 11.10 20.37 0.61
N LEU A 45 10.51 19.18 0.58
CA LEU A 45 9.27 18.90 1.29
C LEU A 45 9.50 18.98 2.79
N ASP A 46 8.57 19.64 3.49
CA ASP A 46 8.52 19.57 4.93
C ASP A 46 8.05 18.17 5.36
N MET A 47 8.94 17.41 6.01
CA MET A 47 8.64 16.07 6.50
C MET A 47 7.50 16.02 7.54
N ALA A 48 7.25 17.13 8.25
CA ALA A 48 6.06 17.22 9.09
C ALA A 48 4.77 17.24 8.25
N SER A 49 4.78 17.90 7.09
CA SER A 49 3.65 17.87 6.16
C SER A 49 3.44 16.48 5.56
N ILE A 50 4.53 15.77 5.25
CA ILE A 50 4.50 14.38 4.81
C ILE A 50 3.89 13.45 5.86
N HIS A 51 4.24 13.63 7.13
CA HIS A 51 3.63 12.89 8.24
C HIS A 51 2.09 13.01 8.21
N ARG A 52 1.56 14.23 8.08
CA ARG A 52 0.11 14.46 8.01
C ARG A 52 -0.53 13.86 6.76
N GLN A 53 0.13 13.98 5.60
CA GLN A 53 -0.37 13.41 4.33
C GLN A 53 -0.44 11.87 4.38
N ASN A 54 0.42 11.23 5.17
CA ASN A 54 0.39 9.79 5.42
C ASN A 54 -0.48 9.40 6.62
N PHE A 55 -1.46 10.25 7.00
CA PHE A 55 -2.37 10.03 8.13
C PHE A 55 -1.67 9.83 9.49
N GLY A 56 -0.43 10.28 9.66
CA GLY A 56 0.26 10.20 10.95
C GLY A 56 -0.43 11.04 12.03
N PHE A 57 -0.29 10.63 13.29
CA PHE A 57 -0.94 11.27 14.43
C PHE A 57 -0.75 12.80 14.53
N ASP A 58 -1.75 13.50 15.07
CA ASP A 58 -1.64 14.93 15.34
C ASP A 58 -0.68 15.20 16.51
N TRP A 59 0.57 15.52 16.20
CA TRP A 59 1.60 15.83 17.19
C TRP A 59 1.27 17.08 18.03
N GLU A 60 0.41 17.99 17.56
CA GLU A 60 0.03 19.17 18.34
C GLU A 60 -0.84 18.78 19.55
N LYS A 61 -1.55 17.65 19.45
CA LYS A 61 -2.51 17.17 20.45
C LYS A 61 -2.14 15.78 20.99
N SER A 62 -0.98 15.67 21.64
CA SER A 62 -0.67 14.48 22.45
C SER A 62 -1.82 14.17 23.42
N SER A 63 -2.28 12.92 23.43
CA SER A 63 -3.37 12.43 24.25
C SER A 63 -3.05 11.05 24.82
N ASP A 64 -3.76 10.64 25.87
CA ASP A 64 -3.62 9.27 26.43
C ASP A 64 -3.98 8.21 25.39
N GLN A 65 -4.96 8.48 24.51
CA GLN A 65 -5.34 7.59 23.41
C GLN A 65 -4.16 7.34 22.44
N LEU A 66 -3.36 8.37 22.12
CA LEU A 66 -2.17 8.19 21.27
C LEU A 66 -1.09 7.36 21.98
N ARG A 67 -0.92 7.56 23.29
CA ARG A 67 0.05 6.79 24.09
C ARG A 67 -0.36 5.34 24.21
N GLU A 68 -1.62 5.07 24.45
CA GLU A 68 -2.21 3.73 24.47
C GLU A 68 -2.06 3.05 23.11
N GLY A 69 -2.39 3.74 22.01
CA GLY A 69 -2.19 3.21 20.65
C GLY A 69 -0.72 2.87 20.38
N LEU A 70 0.21 3.76 20.72
CA LEU A 70 1.64 3.46 20.59
C LEU A 70 2.04 2.24 21.43
N GLN A 71 1.56 2.16 22.67
CA GLN A 71 1.85 1.03 23.56
C GLN A 71 1.29 -0.27 23.00
N MET A 72 0.10 -0.28 22.39
CA MET A 72 -0.47 -1.47 21.73
C MET A 72 0.42 -1.98 20.60
N LEU A 73 1.02 -1.10 19.79
CA LEU A 73 1.97 -1.51 18.75
C LEU A 73 3.26 -2.11 19.35
N VAL A 74 3.76 -1.52 20.44
CA VAL A 74 4.95 -2.02 21.16
C VAL A 74 4.68 -3.39 21.77
N ASP A 75 3.56 -3.53 22.49
CA ASP A 75 3.14 -4.79 23.13
C ASP A 75 2.89 -5.90 22.11
N ALA A 76 2.41 -5.54 20.91
CA ALA A 76 2.22 -6.46 19.79
C ALA A 76 3.52 -6.79 19.03
N ALA A 77 4.68 -6.28 19.47
CA ALA A 77 5.98 -6.42 18.81
C ALA A 77 5.94 -6.03 17.32
N ALA A 78 5.18 -4.98 16.97
CA ALA A 78 4.84 -4.65 15.59
C ALA A 78 6.08 -4.46 14.69
N TRP A 79 7.11 -3.77 15.20
CA TRP A 79 8.36 -3.55 14.47
C TRP A 79 9.09 -4.85 14.14
N THR A 80 9.26 -5.75 15.11
CA THR A 80 9.89 -7.06 14.88
C THR A 80 9.11 -7.88 13.87
N ARG A 81 7.78 -7.95 14.02
CA ARG A 81 6.91 -8.70 13.09
C ARG A 81 6.99 -8.15 11.67
N VAL A 82 7.00 -6.83 11.50
CA VAL A 82 7.18 -6.19 10.19
C VAL A 82 8.55 -6.54 9.59
N ALA A 83 9.63 -6.44 10.35
CA ALA A 83 10.97 -6.80 9.85
C ALA A 83 11.06 -8.26 9.41
N GLU A 84 10.60 -9.20 10.25
CA GLU A 84 10.61 -10.64 9.96
C GLU A 84 9.73 -10.98 8.74
N ALA A 85 8.56 -10.33 8.62
CA ALA A 85 7.68 -10.51 7.46
C ALA A 85 8.32 -10.02 6.16
N LEU A 86 9.03 -8.88 6.20
CA LEU A 86 9.76 -8.37 5.04
C LEU A 86 10.90 -9.29 4.62
N GLU A 87 11.64 -9.88 5.57
CA GLU A 87 12.66 -10.89 5.29
C GLU A 87 12.05 -12.13 4.62
N ALA A 88 10.96 -12.65 5.19
CA ALA A 88 10.26 -13.81 4.66
C ALA A 88 9.68 -13.55 3.25
N GLY A 89 9.08 -12.38 3.04
CA GLY A 89 8.55 -11.96 1.75
C GLY A 89 9.64 -11.81 0.68
N ALA A 90 10.78 -11.20 1.05
CA ALA A 90 11.93 -11.07 0.15
C ALA A 90 12.51 -12.44 -0.23
N ALA A 91 12.59 -13.36 0.73
CA ALA A 91 13.00 -14.75 0.49
C ALA A 91 12.03 -15.47 -0.46
N ALA A 92 10.71 -15.31 -0.27
CA ALA A 92 9.70 -15.89 -1.14
C ALA A 92 9.80 -15.38 -2.58
N LEU A 93 9.98 -14.06 -2.77
CA LEU A 93 10.15 -13.44 -4.09
C LEU A 93 11.45 -13.89 -4.76
N THR A 94 12.55 -13.99 -4.01
CA THR A 94 13.84 -14.49 -4.53
C THR A 94 13.78 -15.97 -4.89
N ALA A 95 13.03 -16.77 -4.13
CA ALA A 95 12.81 -18.18 -4.45
C ALA A 95 11.96 -18.37 -5.72
N ALA A 96 10.97 -17.50 -5.92
CA ALA A 96 10.11 -17.49 -7.10
C ALA A 96 10.84 -17.01 -8.37
N ASP A 97 11.72 -16.03 -8.24
CA ASP A 97 12.55 -15.48 -9.31
C ASP A 97 13.96 -15.16 -8.78
N PRO A 98 14.94 -16.09 -8.93
CA PRO A 98 16.31 -15.87 -8.47
C PRO A 98 17.04 -14.70 -9.15
N SER A 99 16.49 -14.14 -10.23
CA SER A 99 17.04 -12.98 -10.94
C SER A 99 16.46 -11.65 -10.46
N VAL A 100 15.46 -11.68 -9.57
CA VAL A 100 14.83 -10.48 -9.04
C VAL A 100 15.82 -9.66 -8.23
N PHE A 101 15.84 -8.34 -8.46
CA PHE A 101 16.60 -7.43 -7.63
C PHE A 101 15.78 -7.04 -6.42
N VAL A 102 16.33 -7.30 -5.23
CA VAL A 102 15.73 -6.87 -3.95
C VAL A 102 16.60 -5.75 -3.38
N PRO A 103 16.11 -4.50 -3.32
CA PRO A 103 16.88 -3.38 -2.80
C PRO A 103 17.10 -3.51 -1.28
N ASP A 104 18.10 -2.80 -0.75
CA ASP A 104 18.11 -2.52 0.69
C ASP A 104 16.91 -1.63 1.04
N LEU A 105 16.27 -1.91 2.17
CA LEU A 105 15.01 -1.26 2.56
C LEU A 105 15.23 -0.31 3.75
N THR A 106 14.69 0.89 3.65
CA THR A 106 14.44 1.80 4.77
C THR A 106 12.95 1.78 5.06
N VAL A 107 12.57 1.37 6.27
CA VAL A 107 11.17 1.10 6.62
C VAL A 107 10.73 1.97 7.78
N LEU A 108 9.59 2.65 7.63
CA LEU A 108 8.98 3.49 8.65
C LEU A 108 7.57 2.97 8.99
N LEU A 109 7.37 2.54 10.24
CA LEU A 109 6.06 2.21 10.79
C LEU A 109 5.56 3.36 11.69
N LEU A 110 4.34 3.84 11.48
CA LEU A 110 3.77 4.99 12.18
C LEU A 110 2.44 4.66 12.85
N LEU A 111 2.22 5.28 14.00
CA LEU A 111 0.89 5.41 14.58
C LEU A 111 0.10 6.47 13.79
N GLY A 112 -1.10 6.10 13.34
CA GLY A 112 -1.97 7.01 12.62
C GLY A 112 -2.80 7.93 13.52
N ASP A 113 -3.43 8.92 12.92
CA ASP A 113 -4.30 9.90 13.59
C ASP A 113 -5.69 9.30 13.91
N PRO A 114 -6.00 9.07 15.20
CA PRO A 114 -7.30 8.52 15.60
C PRO A 114 -8.45 9.54 15.47
N THR A 115 -8.16 10.79 15.07
CA THR A 115 -9.18 11.82 14.85
C THR A 115 -9.59 11.96 13.39
N SER A 116 -8.84 11.32 12.48
CA SER A 116 -9.16 11.32 11.06
C SER A 116 -10.29 10.31 10.75
N GLU A 117 -11.50 10.83 10.51
CA GLU A 117 -12.67 9.99 10.18
C GLU A 117 -12.44 9.16 8.92
N HIS A 118 -11.81 9.74 7.89
CA HIS A 118 -11.50 8.99 6.67
C HIS A 118 -10.50 7.86 6.95
N PHE A 119 -9.44 8.16 7.70
CA PHE A 119 -8.44 7.14 8.04
C PHE A 119 -9.06 5.99 8.82
N LEU A 120 -9.87 6.27 9.86
CA LEU A 120 -10.44 5.23 10.71
C LEU A 120 -11.62 4.49 10.09
N ASN A 121 -12.49 5.17 9.35
CA ASN A 121 -13.75 4.57 8.89
C ASN A 121 -13.68 4.08 7.43
N GLU A 122 -13.01 4.83 6.56
CA GLU A 122 -12.95 4.51 5.14
C GLU A 122 -11.86 3.48 4.85
N VAL A 123 -10.61 3.81 5.22
CA VAL A 123 -9.44 2.92 5.01
C VAL A 123 -9.09 2.08 6.24
N GLN A 124 -9.96 2.10 7.24
CA GLN A 124 -9.93 1.23 8.43
C GLN A 124 -8.57 1.19 9.15
N GLY A 125 -7.98 2.38 9.34
CA GLY A 125 -6.75 2.58 10.06
C GLY A 125 -5.51 2.06 9.34
N LEU A 126 -5.49 2.04 8.01
CA LEU A 126 -4.36 1.63 7.20
C LEU A 126 -4.06 2.63 6.08
N SER A 127 -2.79 3.01 5.97
CA SER A 127 -2.21 3.64 4.80
C SER A 127 -0.81 3.08 4.60
N GLY A 128 -0.52 2.56 3.42
CA GLY A 128 0.76 1.97 3.08
C GLY A 128 1.34 2.61 1.81
N PHE A 129 2.66 2.64 1.74
CA PHE A 129 3.39 3.08 0.58
C PHE A 129 4.68 2.26 0.42
N GLY A 130 4.70 1.42 -0.60
CA GLY A 130 5.89 0.69 -1.05
C GLY A 130 6.37 1.08 -2.44
N GLY A 131 5.77 2.07 -3.10
CA GLY A 131 5.99 2.35 -4.53
C GLY A 131 7.36 2.90 -4.95
N ILE A 132 8.22 3.29 -4.01
CA ILE A 132 9.58 3.80 -4.31
C ILE A 132 10.61 2.80 -3.83
N SER A 133 11.36 2.23 -4.77
CA SER A 133 12.44 1.27 -4.54
C SER A 133 13.31 1.67 -3.34
N GLY A 134 13.40 0.78 -2.36
CA GLY A 134 14.21 0.97 -1.16
C GLY A 134 13.52 1.67 0.01
N PHE A 135 12.28 2.16 -0.14
CA PHE A 135 11.53 2.84 0.92
C PHE A 135 10.13 2.24 1.11
N ILE A 136 9.78 1.93 2.35
CA ILE A 136 8.43 1.51 2.74
C ILE A 136 7.95 2.39 3.91
N ALA A 137 6.78 3.00 3.78
CA ALA A 137 6.10 3.71 4.86
C ALA A 137 4.75 3.04 5.13
N ILE A 138 4.45 2.73 6.40
CA ILE A 138 3.21 2.11 6.82
C ILE A 138 2.67 2.91 8.00
N THR A 139 1.47 3.46 7.87
CA THR A 139 0.74 4.12 8.96
C THR A 139 -0.45 3.28 9.36
N VAL A 140 -0.55 2.97 10.66
CA VAL A 140 -1.60 2.11 11.21
C VAL A 140 -2.25 2.69 12.46
N TRP A 141 -3.56 2.45 12.62
CA TRP A 141 -4.22 2.48 13.92
C TRP A 141 -4.36 1.05 14.46
N PRO A 142 -3.88 0.75 15.68
CA PRO A 142 -3.71 -0.63 16.18
C PRO A 142 -5.01 -1.26 16.67
N THR A 143 -6.03 -1.33 15.82
CA THR A 143 -7.19 -2.19 16.08
C THR A 143 -6.78 -3.66 16.03
N GLN A 144 -7.51 -4.56 16.69
CA GLN A 144 -7.25 -6.01 16.61
C GLN A 144 -7.13 -6.49 15.16
N ARG A 145 -8.02 -5.99 14.28
CA ARG A 145 -8.04 -6.34 12.86
C ARG A 145 -6.72 -6.02 12.15
N VAL A 146 -6.12 -4.87 12.47
CA VAL A 146 -4.84 -4.41 11.91
C VAL A 146 -3.67 -5.17 12.55
N LEU A 147 -3.69 -5.36 13.87
CA LEU A 147 -2.65 -6.11 14.59
C LEU A 147 -2.54 -7.58 14.12
N ASP A 148 -3.67 -8.18 13.72
CA ASP A 148 -3.72 -9.53 13.15
C ASP A 148 -3.17 -9.60 11.70
N ARG A 149 -2.81 -8.45 11.09
CA ARG A 149 -2.45 -8.33 9.67
C ARG A 149 -1.13 -7.60 9.41
N LEU A 150 -0.37 -7.26 10.45
CA LEU A 150 0.86 -6.46 10.30
C LEU A 150 1.83 -7.07 9.29
N GLU A 151 2.03 -8.39 9.35
CA GLU A 151 2.91 -9.11 8.43
C GLU A 151 2.40 -9.08 6.99
N ALA A 152 1.08 -9.28 6.82
CA ALA A 152 0.41 -9.24 5.52
C ALA A 152 0.51 -7.86 4.87
N ILE A 153 0.29 -6.79 5.65
CA ILE A 153 0.46 -5.39 5.24
C ILE A 153 1.90 -5.15 4.81
N ALA A 154 2.88 -5.60 5.59
CA ALA A 154 4.29 -5.41 5.27
C ALA A 154 4.69 -6.07 3.94
N VAL A 155 4.28 -7.32 3.70
CA VAL A 155 4.61 -8.03 2.46
C VAL A 155 3.84 -7.51 1.25
N HIS A 156 2.66 -6.92 1.44
CA HIS A 156 1.93 -6.19 0.40
C HIS A 156 2.77 -5.00 -0.09
N GLU A 157 3.24 -4.14 0.82
CA GLU A 157 4.09 -3.00 0.45
C GLU A 157 5.44 -3.43 -0.14
N LEU A 158 6.01 -4.53 0.36
CA LEU A 158 7.23 -5.11 -0.21
C LEU A 158 7.03 -5.51 -1.68
N HIS A 159 5.88 -6.08 -2.01
CA HIS A 159 5.57 -6.49 -3.38
C HIS A 159 5.57 -5.29 -4.33
N HIS A 160 4.98 -4.15 -3.93
CA HIS A 160 5.10 -2.90 -4.68
C HIS A 160 6.55 -2.45 -4.82
N ASN A 161 7.32 -2.52 -3.74
CA ASN A 161 8.70 -2.07 -3.72
C ASN A 161 9.55 -2.81 -4.75
N ILE A 162 9.42 -4.13 -4.79
CA ILE A 162 10.14 -4.98 -5.73
C ILE A 162 9.58 -4.84 -7.15
N ARG A 163 8.26 -4.71 -7.32
CA ARG A 163 7.64 -4.49 -8.64
C ARG A 163 8.20 -3.25 -9.33
N TYR A 164 8.43 -2.16 -8.59
CA TYR A 164 8.94 -0.89 -9.13
C TYR A 164 10.44 -0.68 -8.92
N SER A 165 11.15 -1.72 -8.47
CA SER A 165 12.62 -1.73 -8.36
C SER A 165 13.30 -1.94 -9.72
N PRO A 166 14.61 -1.65 -9.84
CA PRO A 166 15.38 -1.93 -11.06
C PRO A 166 15.15 -3.35 -11.61
N GLY A 167 14.84 -3.45 -12.90
CA GLY A 167 14.52 -4.72 -13.56
C GLY A 167 13.05 -5.15 -13.46
N GLY A 168 12.23 -4.42 -12.71
CA GLY A 168 10.77 -4.55 -12.66
C GLY A 168 10.05 -3.63 -13.65
N ILE A 169 8.87 -3.15 -13.26
CA ILE A 169 8.00 -2.28 -14.07
C ILE A 169 8.41 -0.82 -13.90
N ALA A 170 8.62 -0.12 -15.01
CA ALA A 170 8.91 1.30 -14.99
C ALA A 170 7.65 2.11 -14.68
N TRP A 171 7.70 2.90 -13.60
CA TRP A 171 6.63 3.80 -13.22
C TRP A 171 6.87 5.21 -13.78
N ASN A 172 6.00 5.66 -14.67
CA ASN A 172 6.00 7.03 -15.17
C ASN A 172 4.69 7.73 -14.74
N PRO A 173 4.73 8.71 -13.82
CA PRO A 173 3.54 9.36 -13.29
C PRO A 173 2.57 9.92 -14.34
N ALA A 174 3.08 10.35 -15.50
CA ALA A 174 2.28 10.95 -16.56
C ALA A 174 1.59 9.93 -17.48
N THR A 175 2.14 8.72 -17.60
CA THR A 175 1.68 7.72 -18.59
C THR A 175 1.29 6.39 -17.97
N VAL A 176 1.54 6.18 -16.68
CA VAL A 176 1.11 4.97 -15.97
C VAL A 176 -0.41 4.85 -16.06
N THR A 177 -0.90 3.65 -16.33
CA THR A 177 -2.33 3.40 -16.49
C THR A 177 -2.99 3.04 -15.16
N VAL A 178 -4.29 3.27 -15.06
CA VAL A 178 -5.13 2.71 -13.98
C VAL A 178 -4.98 1.19 -13.93
N GLY A 179 -4.89 0.54 -15.10
CA GLY A 179 -4.67 -0.91 -15.19
C GLY A 179 -3.38 -1.37 -14.53
N GLU A 180 -2.27 -0.64 -14.67
CA GLU A 180 -1.03 -0.97 -13.98
C GLU A 180 -1.19 -0.90 -12.45
N HIS A 181 -1.86 0.14 -11.95
CA HIS A 181 -2.11 0.27 -10.51
C HIS A 181 -3.06 -0.82 -9.98
N VAL A 182 -4.16 -1.10 -10.68
CA VAL A 182 -5.10 -2.19 -10.34
C VAL A 182 -4.39 -3.55 -10.30
N ILE A 183 -3.53 -3.85 -11.28
CA ILE A 183 -2.76 -5.09 -11.29
C ILE A 183 -1.72 -5.13 -10.16
N SER A 184 -1.07 -4.00 -9.89
CA SER A 184 -0.12 -3.87 -8.78
C SER A 184 -0.77 -4.20 -7.44
N GLU A 185 -1.94 -3.61 -7.14
CA GLU A 185 -2.72 -3.91 -5.93
C GLU A 185 -3.16 -5.38 -5.90
N GLY A 186 -3.67 -5.89 -7.02
CA GLY A 186 -4.10 -7.28 -7.14
C GLY A 186 -2.98 -8.29 -6.88
N LEU A 187 -1.79 -8.04 -7.41
CA LEU A 187 -0.63 -8.90 -7.19
C LEU A 187 -0.15 -8.81 -5.74
N ALA A 188 -0.11 -7.61 -5.14
CA ALA A 188 0.29 -7.44 -3.75
C ALA A 188 -0.68 -8.11 -2.76
N ASP A 189 -2.01 -7.94 -2.94
CA ASP A 189 -3.03 -8.65 -2.15
C ASP A 189 -2.91 -10.18 -2.32
N THR A 190 -2.66 -10.65 -3.55
CA THR A 190 -2.52 -12.09 -3.83
C THR A 190 -1.25 -12.66 -3.20
N PHE A 191 -0.12 -11.95 -3.30
CA PHE A 191 1.15 -12.34 -2.68
C PHE A 191 1.05 -12.39 -1.15
N ALA A 192 0.42 -11.38 -0.53
CA ALA A 192 0.15 -11.41 0.90
C ALA A 192 -0.75 -12.59 1.29
N THR A 193 -1.71 -12.95 0.43
CA THR A 193 -2.61 -14.10 0.63
C THR A 193 -1.88 -15.44 0.47
N GLU A 194 -0.90 -15.55 -0.42
CA GLU A 194 -0.04 -16.74 -0.57
C GLU A 194 0.75 -17.04 0.71
N LEU A 195 1.19 -16.01 1.44
CA LEU A 195 1.98 -16.15 2.67
C LEU A 195 1.13 -16.26 3.93
N TYR A 196 0.02 -15.52 4.01
CA TYR A 196 -0.76 -15.34 5.25
C TYR A 196 -2.24 -15.75 5.12
N GLY A 197 -2.63 -16.41 4.02
CA GLY A 197 -4.00 -16.84 3.78
C GLY A 197 -4.98 -15.67 3.77
N GLY A 198 -6.18 -15.84 4.34
CA GLY A 198 -7.21 -14.79 4.34
C GLY A 198 -6.84 -13.48 5.06
N ALA A 199 -5.74 -13.45 5.82
CA ALA A 199 -5.20 -12.21 6.37
C ALA A 199 -4.52 -11.32 5.31
N GLY A 200 -4.13 -11.90 4.18
CA GLY A 200 -3.47 -11.24 3.05
C GLY A 200 -4.31 -10.19 2.32
N HIS A 201 -5.63 -10.30 2.40
CA HIS A 201 -6.55 -9.36 1.76
C HIS A 201 -6.57 -8.01 2.49
N THR A 202 -6.35 -6.92 1.76
CA THR A 202 -6.51 -5.54 2.26
C THR A 202 -7.88 -5.35 2.93
N HIS A 203 -7.87 -5.02 4.22
CA HIS A 203 -9.02 -5.26 5.09
C HIS A 203 -10.14 -4.22 4.97
N PHE A 204 -9.84 -3.02 4.46
CA PHE A 204 -10.88 -2.02 4.21
C PHE A 204 -11.77 -2.34 3.00
N VAL A 205 -11.37 -3.30 2.16
CA VAL A 205 -12.19 -3.78 1.05
C VAL A 205 -13.23 -4.78 1.58
N THR A 206 -14.50 -4.44 1.48
CA THR A 206 -15.60 -5.30 1.96
C THR A 206 -15.80 -6.53 1.08
N ASP A 207 -16.38 -7.60 1.63
CA ASP A 207 -16.73 -8.81 0.86
C ASP A 207 -17.75 -8.49 -0.26
N ALA A 208 -18.65 -7.54 -0.02
CA ALA A 208 -19.59 -7.06 -1.03
C ALA A 208 -18.84 -6.44 -2.22
N THR A 209 -17.88 -5.55 -1.97
CA THR A 209 -17.04 -4.96 -3.03
C THR A 209 -16.20 -6.03 -3.75
N ARG A 210 -15.61 -6.98 -3.01
CA ARG A 210 -14.76 -8.05 -3.58
C ARG A 210 -15.53 -8.99 -4.52
N SER A 211 -16.81 -9.22 -4.26
CA SER A 211 -17.64 -10.16 -5.03
C SER A 211 -18.54 -9.50 -6.07
N ASP A 212 -18.56 -8.17 -6.17
CA ASP A 212 -19.46 -7.44 -7.07
C ASP A 212 -18.94 -7.41 -8.52
N ASP A 213 -19.69 -8.03 -9.44
CA ASP A 213 -19.42 -8.03 -10.88
C ASP A 213 -19.58 -6.66 -11.53
N GLN A 214 -20.44 -5.79 -10.99
CA GLN A 214 -20.60 -4.42 -11.48
C GLN A 214 -19.38 -3.58 -11.13
N VAL A 215 -18.79 -3.76 -9.95
CA VAL A 215 -17.53 -3.12 -9.56
C VAL A 215 -16.40 -3.55 -10.49
N LEU A 216 -16.25 -4.87 -10.72
CA LEU A 216 -15.25 -5.40 -11.65
C LEU A 216 -15.45 -4.85 -13.07
N ALA A 217 -16.68 -4.92 -13.60
CA ALA A 217 -16.99 -4.42 -14.94
C ALA A 217 -16.74 -2.91 -15.06
N LYS A 218 -17.09 -2.13 -14.03
CA LYS A 218 -16.83 -0.69 -13.99
C LYS A 218 -15.33 -0.42 -14.01
N VAL A 219 -14.52 -1.03 -13.13
CA VAL A 219 -13.06 -0.85 -13.12
C VAL A 219 -12.45 -1.22 -14.47
N ALA A 220 -12.92 -2.30 -15.11
CA ALA A 220 -12.45 -2.73 -16.43
C ALA A 220 -12.59 -1.63 -17.50
N THR A 221 -13.62 -0.78 -17.41
CA THR A 221 -13.79 0.36 -18.35
C THR A 221 -12.72 1.44 -18.23
N GLY A 222 -12.02 1.51 -17.09
CA GLY A 222 -11.01 2.53 -16.80
C GLY A 222 -9.57 2.08 -16.99
N LEU A 223 -9.29 0.80 -17.29
CA LEU A 223 -7.93 0.24 -17.25
C LEU A 223 -6.91 0.95 -18.15
N GLU A 224 -7.35 1.52 -19.27
CA GLU A 224 -6.49 2.23 -20.23
C GLU A 224 -6.33 3.73 -19.91
N ILE A 225 -7.01 4.25 -18.89
CA ILE A 225 -6.89 5.65 -18.47
C ILE A 225 -5.49 5.88 -17.89
N THR A 226 -4.83 6.96 -18.32
CA THR A 226 -3.44 7.29 -17.94
C THR A 226 -3.35 8.46 -16.98
N GLY A 227 -2.36 8.39 -16.09
CA GLY A 227 -1.94 9.47 -15.21
C GLY A 227 -2.36 9.25 -13.76
N MET A 228 -1.43 9.52 -12.83
CA MET A 228 -1.65 9.27 -11.40
C MET A 228 -2.83 10.05 -10.79
N GLN A 229 -3.21 11.20 -11.38
CA GLN A 229 -4.34 11.99 -10.90
C GLN A 229 -5.68 11.24 -10.95
N GLU A 230 -5.77 10.17 -11.74
CA GLU A 230 -6.98 9.35 -11.90
C GLU A 230 -7.08 8.25 -10.83
N PHE A 231 -5.98 7.91 -10.16
CA PHE A 231 -5.88 6.70 -9.35
C PHE A 231 -6.80 6.67 -8.15
N ALA A 232 -6.97 7.79 -7.47
CA ALA A 232 -7.79 7.85 -6.26
C ALA A 232 -9.23 7.39 -6.56
N GLY A 233 -9.83 7.86 -7.66
CA GLY A 233 -11.19 7.46 -8.04
C GLY A 233 -11.31 6.01 -8.47
N TRP A 234 -10.37 5.53 -9.28
CA TRP A 234 -10.45 4.19 -9.86
C TRP A 234 -10.01 3.05 -8.93
N VAL A 235 -9.04 3.32 -8.06
CA VAL A 235 -8.38 2.28 -7.25
C VAL A 235 -8.84 2.33 -5.79
N LEU A 236 -8.73 3.52 -5.19
CA LEU A 236 -9.07 3.73 -3.76
C LEU A 236 -10.58 3.90 -3.55
N GLY A 237 -11.27 4.52 -4.51
CA GLY A 237 -12.72 4.75 -4.49
C GLY A 237 -13.10 6.22 -4.29
N ASP A 238 -14.38 6.51 -4.51
CA ASP A 238 -14.91 7.88 -4.57
C ASP A 238 -14.69 8.68 -3.28
N ALA A 239 -14.73 8.05 -2.11
CA ALA A 239 -14.53 8.73 -0.84
C ALA A 239 -13.11 9.32 -0.72
N THR A 240 -12.09 8.52 -1.07
CA THR A 240 -10.69 8.96 -1.06
C THR A 240 -10.43 9.95 -2.19
N ALA A 241 -11.02 9.76 -3.37
CA ALA A 241 -10.94 10.73 -4.45
C ALA A 241 -11.42 12.12 -4.02
N ARG A 242 -12.59 12.21 -3.36
CA ARG A 242 -13.13 13.49 -2.84
C ARG A 242 -12.21 14.12 -1.79
N LEU A 243 -11.65 13.32 -0.88
CA LEU A 243 -10.70 13.81 0.14
C LEU A 243 -9.46 14.44 -0.53
N MET A 244 -8.96 13.83 -1.60
CA MET A 244 -7.79 14.29 -2.34
C MET A 244 -8.09 15.39 -3.36
N GLY A 245 -9.33 15.89 -3.43
CA GLY A 245 -9.76 16.90 -4.40
C GLY A 245 -9.91 16.39 -5.85
N GLY A 246 -9.91 15.06 -6.04
CA GLY A 246 -10.15 14.40 -7.31
C GLY A 246 -11.64 14.18 -7.62
N SER A 247 -11.91 13.70 -8.84
CA SER A 247 -13.28 13.45 -9.31
C SER A 247 -13.74 12.03 -8.94
N PRO A 248 -14.95 11.87 -8.36
CA PRO A 248 -15.55 10.55 -8.18
C PRO A 248 -15.92 9.94 -9.55
N VAL A 249 -15.80 8.62 -9.66
CA VAL A 249 -16.10 7.85 -10.88
C VAL A 249 -17.24 6.84 -10.67
N GLY A 250 -17.84 6.82 -9.48
CA GLY A 250 -18.92 5.93 -9.09
C GLY A 250 -18.44 4.60 -8.53
N LEU A 251 -17.24 4.55 -7.93
CA LEU A 251 -16.64 3.33 -7.39
C LEU A 251 -16.59 3.37 -5.85
N PRO A 252 -16.90 2.24 -5.19
CA PRO A 252 -16.80 2.12 -3.74
C PRO A 252 -15.33 2.05 -3.30
N THR A 253 -15.12 2.13 -1.98
CA THR A 253 -13.84 1.94 -1.32
C THR A 253 -13.16 0.65 -1.77
N GLY A 254 -11.90 0.75 -2.18
CA GLY A 254 -11.08 -0.39 -2.56
C GLY A 254 -11.52 -1.10 -3.84
N ALA A 255 -12.27 -0.44 -4.72
CA ALA A 255 -12.75 -1.04 -5.97
C ALA A 255 -11.62 -1.59 -6.84
N GLY A 256 -10.49 -0.88 -6.97
CA GLY A 256 -9.34 -1.36 -7.74
C GLY A 256 -8.66 -2.55 -7.09
N TYR A 257 -8.58 -2.60 -5.77
CA TYR A 257 -8.06 -3.77 -5.03
C TYR A 257 -8.93 -5.00 -5.30
N ALA A 258 -10.25 -4.85 -5.17
CA ALA A 258 -11.22 -5.92 -5.43
C ALA A 258 -11.12 -6.44 -6.88
N ALA A 259 -11.14 -5.54 -7.86
CA ALA A 259 -11.03 -5.90 -9.27
C ALA A 259 -9.66 -6.52 -9.59
N GLY A 260 -8.58 -5.93 -9.07
CA GLY A 260 -7.20 -6.38 -9.23
C GLY A 260 -7.02 -7.81 -8.73
N ALA A 261 -7.50 -8.12 -7.52
CA ALA A 261 -7.43 -9.46 -6.95
C ALA A 261 -8.15 -10.49 -7.83
N ARG A 262 -9.33 -10.16 -8.39
CA ARG A 262 -10.07 -11.06 -9.30
C ARG A 262 -9.36 -11.27 -10.63
N ILE A 263 -8.79 -10.20 -11.20
CA ILE A 263 -8.05 -10.25 -12.46
C ILE A 263 -6.78 -11.08 -12.30
N VAL A 264 -6.02 -10.84 -11.24
CA VAL A 264 -4.80 -11.59 -10.92
C VAL A 264 -5.14 -13.06 -10.62
N ALA A 265 -6.20 -13.33 -9.85
CA ALA A 265 -6.68 -14.69 -9.61
C ALA A 265 -6.97 -15.45 -10.92
N ALA A 266 -7.67 -14.82 -11.86
CA ALA A 266 -7.94 -15.42 -13.18
C ALA A 266 -6.67 -15.65 -14.01
N TYR A 267 -5.66 -14.78 -13.87
CA TYR A 267 -4.36 -14.94 -14.51
C TYR A 267 -3.59 -16.13 -13.93
N VAL A 268 -3.39 -16.17 -12.61
CA VAL A 268 -2.61 -17.23 -11.93
C VAL A 268 -3.24 -18.60 -12.13
N GLU A 269 -4.57 -18.70 -12.13
CA GLU A 269 -5.29 -19.93 -12.45
C GLU A 269 -5.01 -20.39 -13.90
N ALA A 270 -4.98 -19.45 -14.86
CA ALA A 270 -4.76 -19.75 -16.26
C ALA A 270 -3.31 -20.16 -16.57
N THR A 271 -2.34 -19.65 -15.83
CA THR A 271 -0.90 -19.88 -16.05
C THR A 271 -0.30 -20.92 -15.13
N GLY A 272 -0.96 -21.26 -14.02
CA GLY A 272 -0.40 -22.09 -12.96
C GLY A 272 0.80 -21.46 -12.26
N THR A 273 0.90 -20.12 -12.27
CA THR A 273 1.97 -19.35 -11.60
C THR A 273 1.46 -18.66 -10.33
N THR A 274 2.35 -18.08 -9.54
CA THR A 274 2.05 -17.36 -8.28
C THR A 274 2.20 -15.85 -8.46
N ALA A 275 1.63 -15.04 -7.56
CA ALA A 275 1.88 -13.60 -7.53
C ALA A 275 3.38 -13.30 -7.36
N ALA A 276 4.07 -14.07 -6.51
CA ALA A 276 5.51 -13.96 -6.34
C ALA A 276 6.29 -14.12 -7.67
N GLN A 277 5.91 -15.09 -8.51
CA GLN A 277 6.52 -15.29 -9.84
C GLN A 277 6.18 -14.17 -10.84
N ASN A 278 5.10 -13.45 -10.60
CA ASN A 278 4.58 -12.42 -11.52
C ASN A 278 4.85 -10.98 -11.07
N VAL A 279 5.70 -10.79 -10.04
CA VAL A 279 6.03 -9.45 -9.52
C VAL A 279 6.54 -8.50 -10.62
N ARG A 280 7.25 -9.03 -11.63
CA ARG A 280 7.77 -8.29 -12.79
C ARG A 280 6.94 -8.45 -14.07
N THR A 281 5.83 -9.17 -14.03
CA THR A 281 4.97 -9.37 -15.21
C THR A 281 4.25 -8.06 -15.54
N PRO A 282 4.35 -7.55 -16.79
CA PRO A 282 3.66 -6.34 -17.21
C PRO A 282 2.13 -6.48 -17.08
N ALA A 283 1.45 -5.43 -16.61
CA ALA A 283 -0.01 -5.47 -16.48
C ALA A 283 -0.73 -5.79 -17.79
N ALA A 284 -0.23 -5.31 -18.93
CA ALA A 284 -0.80 -5.61 -20.24
C ALA A 284 -0.85 -7.12 -20.54
N GLU A 285 0.16 -7.89 -20.13
CA GLU A 285 0.14 -9.35 -20.30
C GLU A 285 -0.90 -10.00 -19.39
N ILE A 286 -0.96 -9.55 -18.13
CA ILE A 286 -1.92 -10.07 -17.15
C ILE A 286 -3.36 -9.82 -17.63
N LEU A 287 -3.65 -8.58 -18.03
CA LEU A 287 -4.94 -8.17 -18.54
C LEU A 287 -5.34 -8.94 -19.81
N LEU A 288 -4.41 -9.12 -20.76
CA LEU A 288 -4.66 -9.85 -22.00
C LEU A 288 -5.15 -11.28 -21.77
N ARG A 289 -4.60 -11.98 -20.76
CA ARG A 289 -4.97 -13.36 -20.45
C ARG A 289 -6.17 -13.46 -19.50
N ALA A 290 -6.29 -12.54 -18.54
CA ALA A 290 -7.31 -12.60 -17.50
C ALA A 290 -8.69 -12.10 -17.97
N LEU A 291 -8.76 -10.97 -18.66
CA LEU A 291 -10.05 -10.33 -19.00
C LEU A 291 -11.00 -11.24 -19.81
N PRO A 292 -10.55 -12.01 -20.83
CA PRO A 292 -11.44 -12.92 -21.54
C PRO A 292 -12.08 -13.99 -20.64
N ARG A 293 -11.36 -14.47 -19.62
CA ARG A 293 -11.85 -15.48 -18.67
C ARG A 293 -12.90 -14.91 -17.72
N LEU A 294 -12.88 -13.61 -17.51
CA LEU A 294 -13.86 -12.87 -16.70
C LEU A 294 -15.06 -12.36 -17.52
N GLY A 295 -15.13 -12.68 -18.82
CA GLY A 295 -16.18 -12.16 -19.70
C GLY A 295 -16.04 -10.66 -20.02
N LEU A 296 -14.83 -10.10 -19.85
CA LEU A 296 -14.52 -8.68 -20.03
C LEU A 296 -13.64 -8.42 -21.25
N ALA A 297 -13.39 -9.43 -22.09
CA ALA A 297 -12.81 -9.19 -23.40
C ALA A 297 -13.79 -8.31 -24.19
N GLY A 298 -13.31 -7.12 -24.60
CA GLY A 298 -14.15 -6.13 -25.26
C GLY A 298 -15.01 -6.76 -26.36
N SER A 299 -16.28 -6.38 -26.38
CA SER A 299 -17.08 -6.44 -27.61
C SER A 299 -16.20 -5.97 -28.76
N GLU A 300 -16.06 -6.84 -29.75
CA GLU A 300 -15.20 -6.75 -30.92
C GLU A 300 -14.70 -5.33 -31.25
N ARG A 301 -13.38 -5.17 -31.28
CA ARG A 301 -12.75 -4.11 -32.06
C ARG A 301 -13.04 -4.39 -33.53
N SER A 302 -14.18 -3.91 -34.02
CA SER A 302 -14.51 -3.75 -35.44
C SER A 302 -13.96 -2.43 -35.97
#